data_AF-A0A410P2Y9-F1
#
_entry.id   AF-A0A410P2Y9-F1
#
_cell.length_a   1.000
_cell.length_b   1.000
_cell.length_c   1.000
_cell.angle_alpha   90.00
_cell.angle_beta   90.00
_cell.angle_gamma   90.00
#
_symmetry.space_group_name_H-M   'P 1'
#
loop_
_entity.id
_entity.type
_entity.pdbx_description
1 polymer ?
#
loop_
_entity_poly.entity_id
_entity_poly.type
_entity_poly.pdbx_seq_one_letter_code
_entity_poly.pdbx_strand_id
1 'polypeptide(L)'
;MSKTVLAVLIFAVGMICVTSGCAKRVVSSAKAIKKSETMSTTDQKAVYLVGQAKAFLNSNNYREAIKTSQYVLAGVDRNSKEARAILEKAKQGLSEEADDMMEDVKRSRKAAAK
;
A
#
# COMPACT_ATOMS: atom_id res chain seq x y z
N MET A 1 -40.15 31.45 -39.45
CA MET A 1 -40.06 30.46 -38.36
C MET A 1 -38.68 30.59 -37.73
N SER A 2 -38.64 31.28 -36.59
CA SER A 2 -37.44 31.92 -36.05
C SER A 2 -36.86 31.14 -34.87
N LYS A 3 -35.61 30.71 -35.05
CA LYS A 3 -34.43 30.71 -34.14
C LYS A 3 -34.61 31.12 -32.66
N THR A 4 -35.53 30.55 -31.88
CA THR A 4 -35.60 30.81 -30.41
C THR A 4 -36.10 29.63 -29.56
N VAL A 5 -35.87 28.38 -30.00
CA VAL A 5 -36.11 27.19 -29.16
C VAL A 5 -34.98 26.15 -29.37
N LEU A 6 -33.71 26.54 -29.55
CA LEU A 6 -32.71 26.73 -28.49
C LEU A 6 -33.20 26.50 -27.04
N ALA A 7 -32.51 25.61 -26.32
CA ALA A 7 -32.45 25.48 -24.86
C ALA A 7 -33.29 24.40 -24.12
N VAL A 8 -33.55 23.21 -24.71
CA VAL A 8 -33.98 22.02 -23.92
C VAL A 8 -33.25 20.74 -24.38
N LEU A 9 -31.94 20.82 -24.62
CA LEU A 9 -31.12 19.66 -25.02
C LEU A 9 -29.79 19.56 -24.25
N ILE A 10 -29.59 20.38 -23.21
CA ILE A 10 -28.35 20.46 -22.45
C ILE A 10 -28.71 20.68 -20.98
N PHE A 11 -28.82 19.60 -20.20
CA PHE A 11 -29.08 19.44 -18.74
C PHE A 11 -30.09 18.27 -18.63
N ALA A 12 -29.76 17.05 -18.24
CA ALA A 12 -29.03 16.65 -17.05
C ALA A 12 -28.48 15.22 -17.23
N VAL A 13 -27.61 15.02 -18.22
CA VAL A 13 -26.59 13.95 -18.19
C VAL A 13 -25.46 14.44 -17.27
N GLY A 14 -25.79 14.66 -16.00
CA GLY A 14 -24.82 14.86 -14.92
C GLY A 14 -24.70 13.52 -14.22
N MET A 15 -24.05 12.53 -14.82
CA MET A 15 -22.62 12.32 -14.57
C MET A 15 -22.31 12.39 -13.07
N ILE A 16 -23.04 11.60 -12.28
CA ILE A 16 -22.53 11.04 -11.03
C ILE A 16 -21.45 10.03 -11.43
N CYS A 17 -20.33 10.54 -11.95
CA CYS A 17 -19.04 9.89 -11.77
C CYS A 17 -18.83 9.93 -10.27
N VAL A 18 -19.34 8.89 -9.59
CA VAL A 18 -18.87 8.49 -8.28
C VAL A 18 -17.36 8.48 -8.44
N THR A 19 -16.71 9.49 -7.88
CA THR A 19 -15.26 9.61 -7.84
C THR A 19 -14.81 8.47 -6.96
N SER A 20 -14.71 7.29 -7.58
CA SER A 20 -13.92 6.19 -7.10
C SER A 20 -12.56 6.78 -6.86
N GLY A 21 -12.30 7.11 -5.60
CA GLY A 21 -11.04 7.63 -5.15
C GLY A 21 -9.99 6.69 -5.72
N CYS A 22 -9.22 7.21 -6.67
CA CYS A 22 -7.95 6.63 -7.04
C CYS A 22 -7.06 6.76 -5.82
N ALA A 23 -7.32 5.95 -4.80
CA ALA A 23 -6.32 5.50 -3.87
C ALA A 23 -5.21 4.99 -4.79
N LYS A 24 -4.11 5.76 -4.87
CA LYS A 24 -2.86 5.33 -5.49
C LYS A 24 -2.70 3.88 -5.07
N ARG A 25 -2.94 2.94 -6.00
CA ARG A 25 -2.86 1.52 -5.70
C ARG A 25 -1.40 1.26 -5.41
N VAL A 26 -1.00 1.36 -4.14
CA VAL A 26 0.27 0.83 -3.67
C VAL A 26 0.25 -0.62 -4.14
N VAL A 27 1.20 -0.98 -4.99
CA VAL A 27 1.35 -2.33 -5.52
C VAL A 27 1.32 -3.27 -4.31
N SER A 28 0.46 -4.28 -4.26
CA SER A 28 0.49 -5.19 -3.11
C SER A 28 1.72 -6.10 -3.20
N SER A 29 2.19 -6.59 -2.06
CA SER A 29 3.19 -7.67 -1.96
C SER A 29 2.84 -8.84 -2.88
N ALA A 30 1.57 -9.26 -2.95
CA ALA A 30 1.11 -10.30 -3.87
C ALA A 30 1.36 -9.97 -5.35
N LYS A 31 1.12 -8.72 -5.77
CA LYS A 31 1.42 -8.27 -7.14
C LYS A 31 2.92 -8.20 -7.40
N ALA A 32 3.69 -7.72 -6.43
CA ALA A 32 5.15 -7.70 -6.53
C ALA A 32 5.70 -9.14 -6.66
N ILE A 33 5.26 -10.07 -5.81
CA ILE A 33 5.65 -11.48 -5.86
C ILE A 33 5.30 -12.08 -7.23
N LYS A 34 4.06 -11.95 -7.69
CA LYS A 34 3.64 -12.44 -9.01
C LYS A 34 4.47 -11.84 -10.15
N LYS A 35 4.85 -10.55 -10.05
CA LYS A 35 5.71 -9.91 -11.06
C LYS A 35 7.14 -10.45 -11.01
N SER A 36 7.66 -10.76 -9.82
CA SER A 36 8.99 -11.35 -9.68
C SER A 36 9.06 -12.74 -10.31
N GLU A 37 7.97 -13.51 -10.29
CA GLU A 37 7.93 -14.85 -10.89
C GLU A 37 8.22 -14.82 -12.40
N THR A 38 7.93 -13.71 -13.08
CA THR A 38 8.22 -13.54 -14.52
C THR A 38 9.69 -13.20 -14.81
N MET A 39 10.54 -13.05 -13.78
CA MET A 39 11.95 -12.72 -13.93
C MET A 39 12.80 -13.96 -14.10
N SER A 40 13.86 -13.85 -14.90
CA SER A 40 14.65 -14.99 -15.36
C SER A 40 15.58 -15.56 -14.28
N THR A 41 16.11 -14.72 -13.40
CA THR A 41 17.11 -15.14 -12.41
C THR A 41 16.68 -14.83 -10.98
N THR A 42 17.18 -15.63 -10.04
CA THR A 42 16.96 -15.42 -8.61
C THR A 42 17.50 -14.07 -8.13
N ASP A 43 18.62 -13.61 -8.69
CA ASP A 43 19.20 -12.30 -8.39
C ASP A 43 18.29 -11.15 -8.84
N GLN A 44 17.71 -11.23 -10.04
CA GLN A 44 16.74 -10.25 -10.51
C GLN A 44 15.50 -10.21 -9.61
N LYS A 45 15.01 -11.39 -9.21
CA LYS A 45 13.90 -11.51 -8.26
C LYS A 45 14.24 -10.86 -6.92
N ALA A 46 15.42 -11.15 -6.38
CA ALA A 46 15.89 -10.61 -5.09
C ALA A 46 15.97 -9.09 -5.14
N VAL A 47 16.67 -8.52 -6.14
CA VAL A 47 16.83 -7.07 -6.30
C VAL A 47 15.47 -6.38 -6.44
N TYR A 48 14.58 -6.91 -7.27
CA TYR A 48 13.26 -6.34 -7.45
C TYR A 48 12.42 -6.37 -6.17
N LEU A 49 12.34 -7.53 -5.51
CA LEU A 49 11.51 -7.71 -4.31
C LEU A 49 12.04 -6.92 -3.11
N VAL A 50 13.36 -6.83 -2.95
CA VAL A 50 13.99 -5.96 -1.94
C VAL A 50 13.64 -4.50 -2.21
N GLY A 51 13.68 -4.07 -3.48
CA GLY A 51 13.24 -2.73 -3.89
C GLY A 51 11.77 -2.46 -3.55
N GLN A 52 10.88 -3.42 -3.79
CA GLN A 52 9.45 -3.31 -3.43
C GLN A 52 9.25 -3.27 -1.91
N ALA A 53 9.94 -4.13 -1.15
CA ALA A 53 9.87 -4.15 0.30
C ALA A 53 10.32 -2.80 0.89
N LYS A 54 11.38 -2.21 0.34
CA LYS A 54 11.86 -0.88 0.71
C LYS A 54 10.85 0.22 0.38
N ALA A 55 10.19 0.15 -0.78
CA ALA A 55 9.13 1.09 -1.15
C ALA A 55 7.92 1.00 -0.20
N PHE A 56 7.54 -0.20 0.23
CA PHE A 56 6.49 -0.39 1.23
C PHE A 56 6.89 0.17 2.59
N LEU A 57 8.13 -0.08 3.03
CA LEU A 57 8.64 0.48 4.28
C LEU A 57 8.60 2.02 4.26
N ASN A 58 9.08 2.63 3.18
CA ASN A 58 9.09 4.09 3.02
C ASN A 58 7.68 4.71 2.92
N SER A 59 6.67 3.90 2.60
CA SER A 59 5.27 4.33 2.53
C SER A 59 4.49 3.98 3.81
N ASN A 60 5.19 3.59 4.88
CA ASN A 60 4.62 3.06 6.14
C ASN A 60 3.67 1.87 5.93
N ASN A 61 3.74 1.18 4.79
CA ASN A 61 2.96 -0.01 4.53
C ASN A 61 3.69 -1.23 5.11
N TYR A 62 3.84 -1.24 6.44
CA TYR A 62 4.68 -2.19 7.15
C TYR A 62 4.27 -3.65 6.91
N ARG A 63 2.97 -3.92 6.81
CA ARG A 63 2.45 -5.28 6.53
C ARG A 63 2.93 -5.81 5.18
N GLU A 64 2.93 -4.98 4.14
CA GLU A 64 3.38 -5.39 2.81
C GLU A 64 4.91 -5.47 2.73
N ALA A 65 5.63 -4.61 3.47
CA ALA A 65 7.08 -4.70 3.63
C ALA A 65 7.48 -6.02 4.30
N ILE A 66 6.84 -6.39 5.40
CA ILE A 66 7.07 -7.66 6.13
C ILE A 66 6.86 -8.86 5.21
N LYS A 67 5.70 -8.95 4.54
CA LYS A 67 5.38 -10.08 3.65
C LYS A 67 6.40 -10.22 2.53
N THR A 68 6.78 -9.11 1.89
CA THR A 68 7.71 -9.12 0.77
C THR A 68 9.12 -9.54 1.23
N SER A 69 9.60 -9.00 2.35
CA SER A 69 10.90 -9.38 2.91
C SER A 69 10.94 -10.84 3.37
N GLN A 70 9.87 -11.34 3.99
CA GLN A 70 9.77 -12.76 4.37
C GLN A 70 9.82 -13.67 3.16
N TYR A 71 9.13 -13.32 2.07
CA TYR A 71 9.18 -14.09 0.83
C TYR A 71 10.61 -14.17 0.27
N VAL A 72 11.34 -13.04 0.26
CA VAL A 72 12.75 -13.02 -0.16
C VAL A 72 13.58 -13.97 0.70
N LEU A 73 13.47 -13.85 2.03
CA LEU A 73 14.26 -14.64 2.98
C LEU A 73 13.88 -16.13 3.02
N ALA A 74 12.68 -16.50 2.58
CA ALA A 74 12.23 -17.89 2.56
C ALA A 74 12.74 -18.66 1.33
N GLY A 75 12.70 -18.02 0.15
CA GLY A 75 12.86 -18.74 -1.11
C GLY A 75 13.67 -18.06 -2.21
N VAL A 76 13.96 -16.76 -2.12
CA VAL A 76 14.67 -16.04 -3.18
C VAL A 76 16.12 -15.82 -2.81
N ASP A 77 16.37 -15.12 -1.70
CA ASP A 77 17.70 -14.94 -1.12
C ASP A 77 17.60 -15.01 0.40
N ARG A 78 17.87 -16.20 0.93
CA ARG A 78 17.82 -16.49 2.37
C ARG A 78 18.84 -15.68 3.17
N ASN A 79 19.94 -15.27 2.55
CA ASN A 79 21.04 -14.58 3.20
C ASN A 79 21.03 -13.07 2.93
N SER A 80 19.96 -12.55 2.31
CA SER A 80 19.79 -11.12 2.04
C SER A 80 19.84 -10.30 3.32
N LYS A 81 20.96 -9.60 3.54
CA LYS A 81 21.12 -8.67 4.66
C LYS A 81 20.12 -7.52 4.56
N GLU A 82 19.85 -7.04 3.35
CA GLU A 82 18.93 -5.93 3.11
C GLU A 82 17.47 -6.33 3.41
N ALA A 83 17.01 -7.49 2.93
CA ALA A 83 15.66 -7.97 3.25
C ALA A 83 15.46 -8.17 4.76
N ARG A 84 16.49 -8.67 5.46
CA ARG A 84 16.49 -8.80 6.93
C ARG A 84 16.36 -7.44 7.62
N ALA A 85 17.15 -6.46 7.20
CA ALA A 85 17.08 -5.11 7.76
C ALA A 85 15.71 -4.46 7.54
N ILE A 86 15.13 -4.61 6.34
CA ILE A 86 13.78 -4.10 6.02
C ILE A 86 12.73 -4.81 6.88
N LEU A 87 12.82 -6.13 7.05
CA LEU A 87 11.88 -6.90 7.86
C LEU A 87 11.84 -6.41 9.31
N GLU A 88 13.01 -6.21 9.93
CA GLU A 88 13.10 -5.75 11.32
C GLU A 88 12.55 -4.32 11.47
N LYS A 89 12.93 -3.41 10.57
CA LYS A 89 12.38 -2.03 10.58
C LYS A 89 10.87 -2.01 10.39
N ALA A 90 10.33 -2.84 9.50
CA ALA A 90 8.90 -2.90 9.26
C ALA A 90 8.13 -3.48 10.46
N LYS A 91 8.68 -4.49 11.15
CA LYS A 91 8.08 -5.00 12.40
C LYS A 91 8.08 -3.94 13.49
N GLN A 92 9.19 -3.20 13.64
CA GLN A 92 9.30 -2.12 14.59
C GLN A 92 8.24 -1.04 14.30
N GLY A 93 8.17 -0.53 13.07
CA GLY A 93 7.19 0.49 12.69
C GLY A 93 5.74 0.02 12.87
N LEU A 94 5.45 -1.25 12.62
CA LEU A 94 4.12 -1.81 12.88
C LEU A 94 3.78 -1.88 14.37
N SER A 95 4.77 -2.15 15.23
CA SER A 95 4.59 -2.13 16.69
C SER A 95 4.34 -0.72 17.19
N GLU A 96 5.13 0.24 16.73
CA GLU A 96 4.97 1.67 17.09
C GLU A 96 3.59 2.19 16.68
N GLU A 97 3.13 1.87 15.46
CA GLU A 97 1.79 2.23 14.99
C GLU A 97 0.67 1.60 15.86
N ALA A 98 0.89 0.37 16.35
CA ALA A 98 -0.06 -0.28 17.24
C ALA A 98 -0.10 0.37 18.63
N ASP A 99 1.05 0.76 19.17
CA ASP A 99 1.17 1.45 20.45
C ASP A 99 0.48 2.82 20.39
N ASP A 100 0.74 3.61 19.35
CA ASP A 100 0.09 4.91 19.12
C ASP A 100 -1.44 4.78 19.07
N MET A 101 -1.96 3.79 18.34
CA MET A 101 -3.41 3.53 18.27
C MET A 101 -4.00 3.18 19.65
N MET A 102 -3.29 2.39 20.47
CA MET A 102 -3.74 2.06 21.82
C MET A 102 -3.77 3.28 22.74
N GLU A 103 -2.78 4.18 22.63
CA GLU A 103 -2.76 5.43 23.37
C GLU A 103 -3.95 6.33 23.01
N ASP A 104 -4.27 6.45 21.71
CA ASP A 104 -5.41 7.21 21.23
C ASP A 104 -6.75 6.64 21.70
N VAL A 105 -6.90 5.31 21.69
CA VAL A 105 -8.08 4.63 22.25
C VAL A 105 -8.19 4.87 23.76
N LYS A 106 -7.08 4.85 24.49
CA LYS A 106 -7.08 5.13 25.93
C LYS A 106 -7.45 6.58 26.23
N ARG A 107 -6.97 7.53 25.42
CA ARG A 107 -7.29 8.96 25.56
C ARG A 107 -8.75 9.24 25.25
N SER A 108 -9.27 8.70 24.15
CA SER A 108 -10.68 8.85 23.77
C SER A 108 -11.63 8.25 24.82
N ARG A 109 -11.32 7.08 25.38
CA ARG A 109 -12.11 6.49 26.48
C ARG A 109 -12.13 7.35 27.75
N LYS A 110 -10.99 7.94 28.13
CA LYS A 110 -10.92 8.85 29.30
C LYS A 110 -11.73 10.13 29.09
N ALA A 111 -11.74 10.66 27.87
CA ALA A 111 -12.52 11.86 27.54
C ALA A 111 -14.03 11.59 27.58
N ALA A 112 -14.48 10.42 27.11
CA ALA A 112 -15.90 10.05 27.11
C ALA A 112 -16.47 9.69 28.50
N ALA A 113 -15.61 9.49 29.51
CA ALA A 113 -16.01 9.15 30.88
C ALA A 113 -16.09 10.38 31.81
N LYS A 114 -15.85 11.59 31.29
CA LYS A 114 -16.01 12.87 31.99
C LYS A 114 -17.26 13.58 31.49
#